data_AF-A0A6A5RMV2-F1
#
_entry.id   AF-A0A6A5RMV2-F1
#
_cell.length_a   1.000
_cell.length_b   1.000
_cell.length_c   1.000
_cell.angle_alpha   90.00
_cell.angle_beta   90.00
_cell.angle_gamma   90.00
#
_symmetry.space_group_name_H-M   'P 1'
#
loop_
_entity.id
_entity.type
_entity.pdbx_description
1 polymer ?
#
loop_
_entity_poly.entity_id
_entity_poly.type
_entity_poly.pdbx_seq_one_letter_code
_entity_poly.pdbx_strand_id
1 'polypeptide(L)'
;MYDMDFLTCVERLCVDFGWMNKRTWIIEEGFGHWVGEEEDAIATAYGGMNERMQDFWRTVHQRVPQVKHVILDDDQDRSDYHDGRLPPDVYKNVGQMCPLGISALVDLVQGDGSINRRTNRVLWQLVTTKGDASTDVSQEWKLYPSRSEPSITPPNKIYRGPVGAFLDYFTRGNEVNRQKRAIRIHRIAVMEKLHFNGSQDPFSCEAPDCNVQFAQPEEYTTHVIPTIYDKYHALPGPVEKLFAENDERFKRLSDIESKREQSFLEWWGEYGSEKRCMAEKEYVHQLEHYPYYAQDKPALEHKTLKMIHACIN
;
A
#
# COMPACT_ATOMS: atom_id res chain seq x y z
N MET A 1 -17.11 -2.22 1.64
CA MET A 1 -18.01 -1.55 2.59
C MET A 1 -17.98 -2.27 3.91
N TYR A 2 -17.19 -1.68 4.81
CA TYR A 2 -17.16 -1.92 6.24
C TYR A 2 -18.57 -1.76 6.84
N ASP A 3 -18.72 -1.97 8.15
CA ASP A 3 -19.89 -1.44 8.84
C ASP A 3 -20.00 0.06 8.50
N MET A 4 -20.97 0.41 7.66
CA MET A 4 -21.04 1.72 7.03
C MET A 4 -21.33 2.80 8.06
N ASP A 5 -21.89 2.40 9.19
CA ASP A 5 -22.22 3.30 10.29
C ASP A 5 -20.94 3.88 10.89
N PHE A 6 -19.86 3.10 10.99
CA PHE A 6 -18.58 3.63 11.48
C PHE A 6 -18.02 4.73 10.56
N LEU A 7 -18.19 4.61 9.24
CA LEU A 7 -17.68 5.62 8.29
C LEU A 7 -18.34 6.99 8.49
N THR A 8 -19.55 7.03 9.06
CA THR A 8 -20.20 8.30 9.38
C THR A 8 -19.51 9.08 10.51
N CYS A 9 -18.66 8.42 11.31
CA CYS A 9 -17.90 9.04 12.39
C CYS A 9 -16.45 9.39 12.01
N VAL A 10 -16.02 9.08 10.77
CA VAL A 10 -14.63 9.25 10.36
C VAL A 10 -14.38 10.69 9.91
N GLU A 11 -13.62 11.44 10.71
CA GLU A 11 -13.17 12.80 10.35
C GLU A 11 -11.83 12.82 9.62
N ARG A 12 -11.02 11.76 9.75
CA ARG A 12 -9.68 11.64 9.16
C ARG A 12 -9.55 10.33 8.42
N LEU A 13 -9.36 10.39 7.11
CA LEU A 13 -9.26 9.23 6.24
C LEU A 13 -7.85 9.14 5.64
N CYS A 14 -7.21 7.98 5.75
CA CYS A 14 -5.98 7.67 5.03
C CYS A 14 -6.33 6.73 3.88
N VAL A 15 -6.01 7.11 2.66
CA VAL A 15 -6.22 6.31 1.45
C VAL A 15 -4.87 5.86 0.95
N ASP A 16 -4.55 4.59 1.23
CA ASP A 16 -3.34 3.92 0.73
C ASP A 16 -3.59 3.44 -0.71
N PHE A 17 -2.86 4.02 -1.66
CA PHE A 17 -2.92 3.62 -3.06
C PHE A 17 -1.99 2.45 -3.39
N GLY A 18 -1.01 2.14 -2.53
CA GLY A 18 0.11 1.22 -2.76
C GLY A 18 1.08 1.67 -3.86
N TRP A 19 0.54 2.14 -4.99
CA TRP A 19 1.25 2.78 -6.08
C TRP A 19 0.32 3.71 -6.86
N MET A 20 0.28 4.99 -6.50
CA MET A 20 -0.47 5.98 -7.29
C MET A 20 0.39 6.53 -8.43
N ASN A 21 -0.05 6.37 -9.68
CA ASN A 21 0.63 6.96 -10.82
C ASN A 21 -0.39 7.48 -11.84
N LYS A 22 0.08 8.02 -12.97
CA LYS A 22 -0.82 8.56 -14.00
C LYS A 22 -1.86 7.52 -14.45
N ARG A 23 -1.48 6.24 -14.56
CA ARG A 23 -2.36 5.13 -14.96
C ARG A 23 -3.48 4.87 -13.96
N THR A 24 -3.32 5.24 -12.69
CA THR A 24 -4.39 5.18 -11.67
C THR A 24 -5.59 6.04 -12.06
N TRP A 25 -5.37 7.10 -12.83
CA TRP A 25 -6.37 8.12 -13.14
C TRP A 25 -6.83 8.11 -14.61
N ILE A 26 -6.20 7.32 -15.48
CA ILE A 26 -6.57 7.21 -16.89
C ILE A 26 -7.74 6.22 -17.05
N ILE A 27 -8.68 6.51 -17.95
CA ILE A 27 -9.79 5.61 -18.29
C ILE A 27 -9.23 4.40 -19.04
N GLU A 28 -9.68 3.19 -18.69
CA GLU A 28 -9.19 1.91 -19.23
C GLU A 28 -9.29 1.84 -20.77
N GLU A 29 -10.26 2.53 -21.38
CA GLU A 29 -10.42 2.67 -22.83
C GLU A 29 -9.26 3.41 -23.52
N GLY A 30 -8.49 4.22 -22.78
CA GLY A 30 -7.28 4.88 -23.26
C GLY A 30 -6.02 4.01 -23.20
N PHE A 31 -6.14 2.76 -22.74
CA PHE A 31 -5.01 1.85 -22.60
C PHE A 31 -4.88 0.94 -23.83
N GLY A 32 -3.82 1.14 -24.62
CA GLY A 32 -3.39 0.19 -25.66
C GLY A 32 -3.87 0.46 -27.09
N HIS A 33 -4.56 1.58 -27.35
CA HIS A 33 -4.98 2.00 -28.70
C HIS A 33 -4.43 3.37 -29.10
N TRP A 34 -3.13 3.59 -28.86
CA TRP A 34 -2.46 4.78 -29.37
C TRP A 34 -2.00 4.55 -30.81
N VAL A 35 -2.77 5.08 -31.77
CA VAL A 35 -2.36 5.28 -33.16
C VAL A 35 -2.43 6.79 -33.41
N GLY A 36 -1.30 7.50 -33.22
CA GLY A 36 -1.22 8.96 -33.31
C GLY A 36 0.06 9.52 -32.69
N GLU A 37 0.27 10.83 -32.79
CA GLU A 37 1.39 11.52 -32.14
C GLU A 37 1.21 11.54 -30.61
N GLU A 38 2.33 11.56 -29.88
CA GLU A 38 2.38 11.52 -28.41
C GLU A 38 1.57 12.65 -27.76
N GLU A 39 1.46 13.80 -28.43
CA GLU A 39 0.70 14.96 -27.96
C GLU A 39 -0.82 14.74 -27.97
N ASP A 40 -1.37 14.09 -29.01
CA ASP A 40 -2.78 13.71 -29.07
C ASP A 40 -3.10 12.63 -28.03
N ALA A 41 -2.10 11.78 -27.75
CA ALA A 41 -2.18 10.79 -26.71
C ALA A 41 -2.21 11.37 -25.31
N ILE A 42 -1.39 12.39 -25.10
CA ILE A 42 -1.39 13.15 -23.86
C ILE A 42 -2.68 13.97 -23.75
N ALA A 43 -3.18 14.62 -24.79
CA ALA A 43 -4.41 15.42 -24.69
C ALA A 43 -5.64 14.55 -24.36
N THR A 44 -5.79 13.41 -25.04
CA THR A 44 -6.97 12.55 -24.91
C THR A 44 -6.92 11.67 -23.65
N ALA A 45 -5.75 11.10 -23.31
CA ALA A 45 -5.60 10.31 -22.07
C ALA A 45 -5.76 11.16 -20.80
N TYR A 46 -5.25 12.40 -20.84
CA TYR A 46 -5.29 13.28 -19.67
C TYR A 46 -6.65 13.99 -19.55
N GLY A 47 -7.44 14.09 -20.62
CA GLY A 47 -8.81 14.64 -20.58
C GLY A 47 -9.69 13.95 -19.55
N GLY A 48 -9.63 12.61 -19.46
CA GLY A 48 -10.40 11.83 -18.49
C GLY A 48 -9.80 11.77 -17.07
N MET A 49 -8.55 12.20 -16.87
CA MET A 49 -7.90 12.12 -15.56
C MET A 49 -8.59 13.03 -14.53
N ASN A 50 -8.91 14.26 -14.93
CA ASN A 50 -9.56 15.22 -14.06
C ASN A 50 -10.95 14.72 -13.61
N GLU A 51 -11.72 14.13 -14.52
CA GLU A 51 -13.02 13.53 -14.20
C GLU A 51 -12.88 12.39 -13.18
N ARG A 52 -11.90 11.50 -13.34
CA ARG A 52 -11.62 10.43 -12.37
C ARG A 52 -11.18 10.94 -11.00
N MET A 53 -10.35 11.98 -10.96
CA MET A 53 -9.95 12.64 -9.72
C MET A 53 -11.15 13.28 -9.01
N GLN A 54 -12.05 13.93 -9.76
CA GLN A 54 -13.29 14.49 -9.23
C GLN A 54 -14.24 13.39 -8.73
N ASP A 55 -14.38 12.30 -9.47
CA ASP A 55 -15.20 11.14 -9.08
C ASP A 55 -14.66 10.48 -7.81
N PHE A 56 -13.34 10.40 -7.65
CA PHE A 56 -12.71 9.97 -6.41
C PHE A 56 -13.15 10.85 -5.24
N TRP A 57 -13.03 12.17 -5.34
CA TRP A 57 -13.44 13.08 -4.27
C TRP A 57 -14.94 13.04 -3.98
N ARG A 58 -15.77 12.94 -5.02
CA ARG A 58 -17.21 12.75 -4.90
C ARG A 58 -17.52 11.47 -4.14
N THR A 59 -16.83 10.38 -4.45
CA THR A 59 -16.97 9.09 -3.76
C THR A 59 -16.53 9.19 -2.31
N VAL A 60 -15.38 9.80 -2.02
CA VAL A 60 -14.89 10.01 -0.64
C VAL A 60 -15.93 10.78 0.18
N HIS A 61 -16.42 11.90 -0.32
CA HIS A 61 -17.42 12.72 0.37
C HIS A 61 -18.76 11.99 0.55
N GLN A 62 -19.24 11.26 -0.46
CA GLN A 62 -20.49 10.47 -0.36
C GLN A 62 -20.38 9.32 0.65
N ARG A 63 -19.22 8.65 0.71
CA ARG A 63 -19.01 7.47 1.56
C ARG A 63 -18.59 7.82 2.98
N VAL A 64 -17.97 8.98 3.18
CA VAL A 64 -17.42 9.44 4.46
C VAL A 64 -17.83 10.90 4.68
N PRO A 65 -19.12 11.17 4.95
CA PRO A 65 -19.69 12.53 4.92
C PRO A 65 -19.14 13.49 5.98
N GLN A 66 -18.53 12.97 7.05
CA GLN A 66 -17.90 13.78 8.10
C GLN A 66 -16.39 14.00 7.89
N VAL A 67 -15.83 13.56 6.76
CA VAL A 67 -14.39 13.66 6.52
C VAL A 67 -13.95 15.12 6.43
N LYS A 68 -12.95 15.48 7.22
CA LYS A 68 -12.31 16.82 7.27
C LYS A 68 -10.88 16.78 6.76
N HIS A 69 -10.21 15.63 6.91
CA HIS A 69 -8.83 15.45 6.47
C HIS A 69 -8.69 14.16 5.69
N VAL A 70 -8.07 14.23 4.51
CA VAL A 70 -7.76 13.07 3.68
C VAL A 70 -6.27 13.03 3.41
N ILE A 71 -5.62 11.94 3.79
CA ILE A 71 -4.22 11.65 3.48
C ILE A 71 -4.18 10.71 2.29
N LEU A 72 -3.55 11.14 1.20
CA LEU A 72 -3.22 10.32 0.04
C LEU A 72 -1.85 9.68 0.32
N ASP A 73 -1.85 8.38 0.62
CA ASP A 73 -0.67 7.64 1.04
C ASP A 73 -0.14 6.77 -0.11
N ASP A 74 1.18 6.74 -0.24
CA ASP A 74 1.90 5.93 -1.22
C ASP A 74 3.22 5.40 -0.66
N ASP A 75 3.32 4.07 -0.62
CA ASP A 75 4.48 3.33 -0.13
C ASP A 75 5.66 3.29 -1.11
N GLN A 76 5.47 3.72 -2.36
CA GLN A 76 6.53 3.68 -3.35
C GLN A 76 7.57 4.76 -3.12
N ASP A 77 8.85 4.38 -3.20
CA ASP A 77 9.96 5.32 -3.18
C ASP A 77 9.85 6.30 -4.37
N ARG A 78 9.71 7.59 -4.05
CA ARG A 78 9.61 8.69 -5.01
C ARG A 78 10.89 9.49 -5.14
N SER A 79 12.03 8.94 -4.73
CA SER A 79 13.31 9.64 -4.81
C SER A 79 13.77 9.99 -6.23
N ASP A 80 13.29 9.25 -7.23
CA ASP A 80 13.66 9.47 -8.64
C ASP A 80 13.05 10.76 -9.21
N TYR A 81 12.08 11.36 -8.51
CA TYR A 81 11.54 12.66 -8.89
C TYR A 81 12.51 13.76 -8.46
N HIS A 82 13.31 14.20 -9.44
CA HIS A 82 14.55 14.98 -9.36
C HIS A 82 14.59 16.21 -8.43
N ASP A 83 13.46 16.71 -7.96
CA ASP A 83 13.46 17.89 -7.09
C ASP A 83 13.30 17.59 -5.60
N GLY A 84 12.81 16.41 -5.18
CA GLY A 84 12.64 15.97 -3.78
C GLY A 84 11.82 16.90 -2.86
N ARG A 85 11.52 18.12 -3.32
CA ARG A 85 10.99 19.26 -2.57
C ARG A 85 9.51 19.47 -2.80
N LEU A 86 8.88 18.70 -3.68
CA LEU A 86 7.46 18.83 -3.98
C LEU A 86 6.86 17.44 -4.25
N PRO A 87 5.57 17.23 -3.93
CA PRO A 87 4.85 16.05 -4.38
C PRO A 87 4.86 15.95 -5.92
N PRO A 88 4.86 14.73 -6.49
CA PRO A 88 4.74 14.56 -7.94
C PRO A 88 3.43 15.18 -8.46
N ASP A 89 3.43 15.64 -9.72
CA ASP A 89 2.30 16.39 -10.31
C ASP A 89 0.94 15.72 -10.16
N VAL A 90 0.90 14.39 -10.29
CA VAL A 90 -0.34 13.62 -10.12
C VAL A 90 -0.94 13.81 -8.72
N TYR A 91 -0.13 13.85 -7.67
CA TYR A 91 -0.58 14.07 -6.29
C TYR A 91 -1.03 15.51 -6.10
N LYS A 92 -0.28 16.46 -6.67
CA LYS A 92 -0.64 17.88 -6.62
C LYS A 92 -2.01 18.10 -7.26
N ASN A 93 -2.23 17.55 -8.45
CA ASN A 93 -3.50 17.66 -9.17
C ASN A 93 -4.66 17.03 -8.39
N VAL A 94 -4.50 15.82 -7.86
CA VAL A 94 -5.53 15.17 -7.03
C VAL A 94 -5.83 16.03 -5.82
N GLY A 95 -4.82 16.49 -5.07
CA GLY A 95 -5.01 17.31 -3.89
C GLY A 95 -5.62 18.68 -4.17
N GLN A 96 -5.30 19.30 -5.31
CA GLN A 96 -5.89 20.58 -5.75
C GLN A 96 -7.38 20.46 -6.10
N MET A 97 -7.84 19.27 -6.52
CA MET A 97 -9.26 18.99 -6.76
C MET A 97 -10.04 18.63 -5.49
N CYS A 98 -9.39 18.65 -4.32
CA CYS A 98 -10.04 18.39 -3.05
C CYS A 98 -11.19 19.37 -2.80
N PRO A 99 -12.40 18.90 -2.44
CA PRO A 99 -13.53 19.76 -2.14
C PRO A 99 -13.24 20.79 -1.04
N LEU A 100 -13.88 21.96 -1.12
CA LEU A 100 -13.81 22.97 -0.07
C LEU A 100 -14.26 22.39 1.28
N GLY A 101 -13.50 22.69 2.33
CA GLY A 101 -13.76 22.19 3.69
C GLY A 101 -13.06 20.87 4.02
N ILE A 102 -12.47 20.20 3.03
CA ILE A 102 -11.61 19.03 3.25
C ILE A 102 -10.14 19.44 3.06
N SER A 103 -9.29 19.09 4.03
CA SER A 103 -7.84 19.24 3.93
C SER A 103 -7.23 18.00 3.27
N ALA A 104 -6.64 18.16 2.09
CA ALA A 104 -5.84 17.11 1.47
C ALA A 104 -4.38 17.16 1.95
N LEU A 105 -3.86 16.01 2.34
CA LEU A 105 -2.46 15.77 2.64
C LEU A 105 -1.93 14.67 1.73
N VAL A 106 -0.62 14.68 1.50
CA VAL A 106 0.08 13.69 0.67
C VAL A 106 1.25 13.13 1.47
N ASP A 107 1.21 11.84 1.78
CA ASP A 107 2.24 11.11 2.53
C ASP A 107 3.05 10.27 1.53
N LEU A 108 4.33 10.59 1.37
CA LEU A 108 5.20 9.94 0.39
C LEU A 108 6.45 9.37 1.04
N VAL A 109 6.85 8.20 0.57
CA VAL A 109 8.16 7.63 0.86
C VAL A 109 9.21 8.32 -0.04
N GLN A 110 10.19 8.97 0.59
CA GLN A 110 11.31 9.65 -0.07
C GLN A 110 12.64 9.13 0.49
N GLY A 111 13.50 8.64 -0.39
CA GLY A 111 14.88 8.30 -0.10
C GLY A 111 15.87 9.45 -0.28
N ASP A 112 17.08 9.24 0.25
CA ASP A 112 18.13 10.26 0.38
C ASP A 112 18.94 10.62 -0.89
N GLY A 113 19.04 9.77 -1.91
CA GLY A 113 20.00 9.99 -3.00
C GLY A 113 20.77 8.74 -3.46
N SER A 114 20.86 7.70 -2.63
CA SER A 114 21.71 6.52 -2.86
C SER A 114 21.02 5.32 -3.55
N ILE A 115 21.71 4.23 -3.92
CA ILE A 115 21.06 3.07 -4.59
C ILE A 115 20.41 2.10 -3.56
N ASN A 116 20.66 2.34 -2.27
CA ASN A 116 20.18 1.54 -1.14
C ASN A 116 19.54 2.45 -0.07
N ARG A 117 18.71 3.41 -0.50
CA ARG A 117 18.34 4.60 0.28
C ARG A 117 17.67 4.25 1.59
N ARG A 118 18.07 4.99 2.62
CA ARG A 118 17.19 5.24 3.74
C ARG A 118 16.00 6.03 3.23
N THR A 119 14.82 5.46 3.36
CA THR A 119 13.57 6.14 3.04
C THR A 119 12.96 6.76 4.29
N ASN A 120 12.50 8.00 4.16
CA ASN A 120 11.70 8.69 5.16
C ASN A 120 10.31 8.96 4.59
N ARG A 121 9.31 9.01 5.46
CA ARG A 121 7.97 9.48 5.09
C ARG A 121 7.93 11.00 5.22
N VAL A 122 7.51 11.66 4.15
CA VAL A 122 7.37 13.11 4.08
C VAL A 122 5.92 13.44 3.81
N LEU A 123 5.33 14.19 4.73
CA LEU A 123 3.94 14.60 4.66
C LEU A 123 3.85 16.02 4.13
N TRP A 124 3.01 16.23 3.13
CA TRP A 124 2.76 17.50 2.49
C TRP A 124 1.31 17.91 2.69
N GLN A 125 1.06 19.21 2.87
CA GLN A 125 -0.28 19.77 2.98
C GLN A 125 -0.48 20.85 1.91
N LEU A 126 -1.65 20.83 1.27
CA LEU A 126 -2.09 21.91 0.40
C LEU A 126 -2.60 23.08 1.25
N VAL A 127 -1.87 24.19 1.23
CA VAL A 127 -2.24 25.42 1.94
C VAL A 127 -2.81 26.41 0.94
N THR A 128 -4.01 26.93 1.24
CA THR A 128 -4.66 27.97 0.45
C THR A 128 -4.46 29.31 1.15
N THR A 129 -3.76 30.24 0.51
CA THR A 129 -3.57 31.60 1.02
C THR A 129 -4.46 32.56 0.22
N LYS A 130 -5.29 33.33 0.93
CA LYS A 130 -6.06 34.43 0.33
C LYS A 130 -5.15 35.65 0.26
N GLY A 131 -4.90 36.18 -0.93
CA GLY A 131 -4.22 37.45 -1.09
C GLY A 131 -5.05 38.64 -0.56
N ASP A 132 -4.39 39.77 -0.29
CA ASP A 132 -5.03 41.00 0.17
C ASP A 132 -6.01 41.60 -0.87
N ALA A 133 -5.82 41.27 -2.14
CA ALA A 133 -6.79 41.54 -3.21
C ALA A 133 -7.73 40.34 -3.36
N SER A 134 -9.04 40.56 -3.23
CA SER A 134 -10.05 39.51 -3.00
C SER A 134 -10.25 38.46 -4.11
N THR A 135 -9.44 38.47 -5.17
CA THR A 135 -9.57 37.57 -6.32
C THR A 135 -8.39 36.63 -6.51
N ASP A 136 -7.26 36.82 -5.82
CA ASP A 136 -6.09 35.95 -5.99
C ASP A 136 -6.01 34.92 -4.86
N VAL A 137 -6.44 33.70 -5.17
CA VAL A 137 -6.33 32.54 -4.27
C VAL A 137 -5.17 31.70 -4.77
N SER A 138 -4.03 31.78 -4.07
CA SER A 138 -2.88 30.93 -4.38
C SER A 138 -2.91 29.67 -3.54
N GLN A 139 -2.59 28.54 -4.18
CA GLN A 139 -2.44 27.24 -3.51
C GLN A 139 -0.98 26.83 -3.55
N GLU A 140 -0.43 26.47 -2.40
CA GLU A 140 0.96 26.08 -2.24
C GLU A 140 1.06 24.78 -1.43
N TRP A 141 1.92 23.86 -1.87
CA TRP A 141 2.24 22.65 -1.10
C TRP A 141 3.35 22.95 -0.10
N LYS A 142 3.08 22.69 1.19
CA LYS A 142 4.05 22.90 2.27
C LYS A 142 4.33 21.60 2.99
N LEU A 143 5.56 21.47 3.48
CA LEU A 143 5.92 20.40 4.40
C LEU A 143 5.04 20.50 5.64
N TYR A 144 4.40 19.39 5.98
CA TYR A 144 3.57 19.26 7.16
C TYR A 144 4.37 18.51 8.24
N PRO A 145 4.29 18.92 9.52
CA PRO A 145 4.93 18.19 10.61
C PRO A 145 4.54 16.70 10.59
N SER A 146 5.45 15.84 11.03
CA SER A 146 5.19 14.40 11.05
C SER A 146 3.90 14.07 11.81
N ARG A 147 3.24 12.99 11.37
CA ARG A 147 2.01 12.51 11.98
C ARG A 147 2.28 12.05 13.41
N SER A 148 1.63 12.68 14.39
CA SER A 148 1.71 12.26 15.81
C SER A 148 0.58 11.34 16.23
N GLU A 149 -0.48 11.23 15.42
CA GLU A 149 -1.68 10.50 15.80
C GLU A 149 -1.69 9.06 15.28
N PRO A 150 -2.17 8.10 16.09
CA PRO A 150 -2.29 6.71 15.68
C PRO A 150 -3.23 6.56 14.49
N SER A 151 -2.96 5.56 13.64
CA SER A 151 -3.90 5.15 12.59
C SER A 151 -4.73 3.98 13.08
N ILE A 152 -6.04 4.03 12.83
CA ILE A 152 -6.94 2.91 13.10
C ILE A 152 -7.23 2.24 11.76
N THR A 153 -6.78 1.00 11.60
CA THR A 153 -7.17 0.17 10.47
C THR A 153 -8.56 -0.40 10.75
N PRO A 154 -9.58 -0.11 9.91
CA PRO A 154 -10.91 -0.67 10.12
C PRO A 154 -10.88 -2.20 9.99
N PRO A 155 -11.77 -2.92 10.69
CA PRO A 155 -11.81 -4.38 10.60
C PRO A 155 -12.08 -4.82 9.17
N ASN A 156 -11.42 -5.88 8.70
CA ASN A 156 -11.62 -6.38 7.34
C ASN A 156 -13.09 -6.66 7.07
N LYS A 157 -13.56 -6.29 5.87
CA LYS A 157 -14.91 -6.63 5.42
C LYS A 157 -15.07 -8.16 5.44
N ILE A 158 -16.12 -8.62 6.11
CA ILE A 158 -16.47 -10.04 6.11
C ILE A 158 -17.19 -10.34 4.81
N TYR A 159 -16.51 -11.07 3.95
CA TYR A 159 -17.07 -11.56 2.70
C TYR A 159 -17.56 -13.01 2.90
N ARG A 160 -18.64 -13.40 2.23
CA ARG A 160 -19.26 -14.73 2.35
C ARG A 160 -19.17 -15.50 1.03
N GLY A 161 -19.30 -16.82 1.09
CA GLY A 161 -19.26 -17.70 -0.08
C GLY A 161 -17.88 -17.73 -0.75
N PRO A 162 -17.78 -18.26 -1.98
CA PRO A 162 -16.49 -18.48 -2.62
C PRO A 162 -15.66 -17.22 -2.90
N VAL A 163 -16.31 -16.12 -3.31
CA VAL A 163 -15.65 -14.79 -3.46
C VAL A 163 -15.04 -14.36 -2.13
N GLY A 164 -15.77 -14.57 -1.04
CA GLY A 164 -15.29 -14.22 0.28
C GLY A 164 -14.19 -15.11 0.81
N ALA A 165 -14.24 -16.40 0.54
CA ALA A 165 -13.18 -17.34 0.90
C ALA A 165 -11.86 -16.96 0.20
N PHE A 166 -11.90 -16.65 -1.09
CA PHE A 166 -10.73 -16.16 -1.84
C PHE A 166 -10.15 -14.88 -1.23
N LEU A 167 -11.01 -13.88 -1.00
CA LEU A 167 -10.59 -12.59 -0.47
C LEU A 167 -10.04 -12.67 0.96
N ASP A 168 -10.63 -13.51 1.83
CA ASP A 168 -10.13 -13.73 3.19
C ASP A 168 -8.73 -14.37 3.15
N TYR A 169 -8.57 -15.44 2.36
CA TYR A 169 -7.27 -16.09 2.15
C TYR A 169 -6.23 -15.08 1.62
N PHE A 170 -6.52 -14.39 0.52
CA PHE A 170 -5.57 -13.46 -0.09
C PHE A 170 -5.18 -12.32 0.86
N THR A 171 -6.16 -11.74 1.56
CA THR A 171 -5.93 -10.62 2.49
C THR A 171 -5.08 -11.06 3.68
N ARG A 172 -5.37 -12.24 4.26
CA ARG A 172 -4.62 -12.73 5.41
C ARG A 172 -3.23 -13.23 5.06
N GLY A 173 -3.05 -13.85 3.90
CA GLY A 173 -1.72 -14.17 3.37
C GLY A 173 -0.84 -12.91 3.28
N ASN A 174 -1.40 -11.81 2.75
CA ASN A 174 -0.69 -10.52 2.71
C ASN A 174 -0.41 -9.96 4.10
N GLU A 175 -1.35 -10.05 5.04
CA GLU A 175 -1.16 -9.60 6.42
C GLU A 175 -0.05 -10.39 7.14
N VAL A 176 -0.03 -11.71 7.01
CA VAL A 176 1.05 -12.57 7.54
C VAL A 176 2.39 -12.17 6.93
N ASN A 177 2.44 -11.91 5.62
CA ASN A 177 3.66 -11.46 4.95
C ASN A 177 4.13 -10.08 5.44
N ARG A 178 3.21 -9.12 5.66
CA ARG A 178 3.51 -7.81 6.23
C ARG A 178 4.08 -7.94 7.64
N GLN A 179 3.46 -8.75 8.50
CA GLN A 179 3.96 -9.01 9.84
C GLN A 179 5.35 -9.67 9.82
N LYS A 180 5.58 -10.65 8.94
CA LYS A 180 6.91 -11.30 8.78
C LYS A 180 7.97 -10.27 8.40
N ARG A 181 7.67 -9.35 7.48
CA ARG A 181 8.56 -8.24 7.10
C ARG A 181 8.81 -7.31 8.30
N ALA A 182 7.77 -6.89 9.02
CA ALA A 182 7.91 -6.01 10.18
C ALA A 182 8.80 -6.63 11.27
N ILE A 183 8.60 -7.92 11.59
CA ILE A 183 9.41 -8.63 12.58
C ILE A 183 10.86 -8.78 12.13
N ARG A 184 11.11 -9.03 10.85
CA ARG A 184 12.48 -8.98 10.29
C ARG A 184 13.14 -7.62 10.56
N ILE A 185 12.45 -6.51 10.29
CA ILE A 185 12.98 -5.16 10.56
C ILE A 185 13.25 -4.96 12.05
N HIS A 186 12.35 -5.41 12.93
CA HIS A 186 12.58 -5.34 14.38
C HIS A 186 13.79 -6.16 14.84
N ARG A 187 14.03 -7.35 14.26
CA ARG A 187 15.23 -8.15 14.56
C ARG A 187 16.50 -7.39 14.20
N ILE A 188 16.54 -6.81 13.00
CA ILE A 188 17.67 -6.00 12.54
C ILE A 188 17.92 -4.83 13.50
N ALA A 189 16.87 -4.09 13.88
CA ALA A 189 16.98 -2.96 14.79
C ALA A 189 17.46 -3.38 16.19
N VAL A 190 16.99 -4.53 16.69
CA VAL A 190 17.46 -5.06 17.98
C VAL A 190 18.93 -5.48 17.89
N MET A 191 19.35 -6.14 16.80
CA MET A 191 20.76 -6.50 16.59
C MET A 191 21.66 -5.27 16.60
N GLU A 192 21.31 -4.24 15.84
CA GLU A 192 22.06 -2.99 15.82
C GLU A 192 22.12 -2.35 17.22
N LYS A 193 20.98 -2.30 17.92
CA LYS A 193 20.92 -1.77 19.28
C LYS A 193 21.77 -2.58 20.25
N LEU A 194 21.87 -3.90 20.14
CA LEU A 194 22.73 -4.71 21.01
C LEU A 194 24.20 -4.30 20.89
N HIS A 195 24.68 -4.02 19.68
CA HIS A 195 26.07 -3.65 19.43
C HIS A 195 26.39 -2.20 19.79
N PHE A 196 25.42 -1.28 19.64
CA PHE A 196 25.65 0.16 19.87
C PHE A 196 25.05 0.71 21.17
N ASN A 197 24.37 -0.10 21.99
CA ASN A 197 23.79 0.34 23.27
C ASN A 197 24.79 0.19 24.43
N GLY A 198 25.68 1.17 24.57
CA GLY A 198 26.58 1.31 25.73
C GLY A 198 28.07 1.14 25.41
N SER A 199 28.41 0.58 24.26
CA SER A 199 29.74 0.67 23.66
C SER A 199 29.63 1.02 22.16
N GLN A 200 30.68 1.61 21.59
CA GLN A 200 30.80 1.90 20.16
C GLN A 200 31.79 0.94 19.50
N ASP A 201 31.84 -0.30 19.98
CA ASP A 201 32.78 -1.29 19.45
C ASP A 201 32.33 -1.68 18.05
N PRO A 202 33.20 -1.52 17.04
CA PRO A 202 32.85 -1.94 15.69
C PRO A 202 32.59 -3.45 15.64
N PHE A 203 31.62 -3.86 14.83
CA PHE A 203 31.35 -5.27 14.58
C PHE A 203 31.23 -5.57 13.08
N SER A 204 31.39 -6.84 12.69
CA SER A 204 31.37 -7.27 11.29
C SER A 204 30.07 -8.00 10.96
N CYS A 205 29.66 -7.98 9.69
CA CYS A 205 28.59 -8.86 9.20
C CYS A 205 29.02 -10.33 9.32
N GLU A 206 28.13 -11.22 9.78
CA GLU A 206 28.45 -12.66 9.93
C GLU A 206 28.11 -13.49 8.68
N ALA A 207 27.60 -12.86 7.61
CA ALA A 207 27.33 -13.57 6.37
C ALA A 207 28.64 -14.13 5.78
N PRO A 208 28.66 -15.41 5.34
CA PRO A 208 29.80 -15.96 4.62
C PRO A 208 30.04 -15.08 3.40
N ASP A 209 31.25 -14.56 3.23
CA ASP A 209 31.66 -13.64 2.15
C ASP A 209 31.35 -12.14 2.35
N CYS A 210 30.82 -11.73 3.50
CA CYS A 210 30.67 -10.30 3.83
C CYS A 210 31.72 -9.84 4.84
N ASN A 211 32.62 -8.95 4.43
CA ASN A 211 33.66 -8.37 5.29
C ASN A 211 33.36 -6.93 5.73
N VAL A 212 32.09 -6.49 5.62
CA VAL A 212 31.70 -5.14 6.00
C VAL A 212 31.73 -5.01 7.52
N GLN A 213 32.36 -3.94 7.99
CA GLN A 213 32.40 -3.55 9.40
C GLN A 213 31.53 -2.32 9.62
N PHE A 214 30.86 -2.28 10.78
CA PHE A 214 29.96 -1.22 11.20
C PHE A 214 30.55 -0.58 12.47
N ALA A 215 30.88 0.69 12.40
CA ALA A 215 31.42 1.49 13.49
C ALA A 215 30.40 2.49 14.07
N GLN A 216 29.31 2.77 13.36
CA GLN A 216 28.27 3.70 13.77
C GLN A 216 26.87 3.06 13.71
N PRO A 217 25.93 3.51 14.56
CA PRO A 217 24.52 3.19 14.39
C PRO A 217 24.05 3.47 12.97
N GLU A 218 23.03 2.72 12.53
CA GLU A 218 22.42 2.79 11.20
C GLU A 218 23.27 2.20 10.04
N GLU A 219 24.59 2.00 10.20
CA GLU A 219 25.41 1.37 9.14
C GLU A 219 25.04 -0.10 8.92
N TYR A 220 24.74 -0.83 10.01
CA TYR A 220 24.32 -2.23 9.94
C TYR A 220 22.96 -2.36 9.26
N THR A 221 21.95 -1.63 9.74
CA THR A 221 20.59 -1.65 9.15
C THR A 221 20.61 -1.30 7.66
N THR A 222 21.34 -0.26 7.28
CA THR A 222 21.52 0.17 5.87
C THR A 222 22.14 -0.93 5.01
N HIS A 223 23.07 -1.70 5.56
CA HIS A 223 23.71 -2.80 4.85
C HIS A 223 22.83 -4.06 4.75
N VAL A 224 22.21 -4.52 5.85
CA VAL A 224 21.57 -5.84 5.90
C VAL A 224 20.18 -5.88 5.29
N ILE A 225 19.44 -4.77 5.28
CA ILE A 225 18.09 -4.71 4.67
C ILE A 225 18.13 -5.08 3.18
N PRO A 226 18.95 -4.44 2.34
CA PRO A 226 19.00 -4.74 0.90
C PRO A 226 19.72 -6.05 0.57
N THR A 227 20.78 -6.40 1.32
CA THR A 227 21.54 -7.65 1.07
C THR A 227 20.83 -8.90 1.57
N ILE A 228 19.86 -8.74 2.48
CA ILE A 228 19.13 -9.85 3.11
C ILE A 228 20.07 -10.76 3.94
N TYR A 229 21.24 -10.23 4.32
CA TYR A 229 22.23 -10.96 5.12
C TYR A 229 21.82 -11.15 6.57
N ASP A 230 20.80 -10.43 7.04
CA ASP A 230 20.17 -10.66 8.34
C ASP A 230 19.63 -12.09 8.52
N LYS A 231 19.38 -12.82 7.43
CA LYS A 231 18.98 -14.23 7.49
C LYS A 231 20.08 -15.19 7.94
N TYR A 232 21.35 -14.80 7.84
CA TYR A 232 22.49 -15.61 8.28
C TYR A 232 22.86 -15.36 9.74
N HIS A 233 22.37 -14.26 10.33
CA HIS A 233 22.71 -13.89 11.70
C HIS A 233 21.88 -14.69 12.70
N ALA A 234 22.57 -15.45 13.56
CA ALA A 234 21.92 -16.03 14.72
C ALA A 234 21.69 -14.91 15.74
N LEU A 235 20.43 -14.73 16.18
CA LEU A 235 20.16 -13.77 17.25
C LEU A 235 20.86 -14.24 18.54
N PRO A 236 21.56 -13.37 19.28
CA PRO A 236 22.11 -13.72 20.58
C PRO A 236 21.03 -14.27 21.51
N GLY A 237 21.35 -15.29 22.31
CA GLY A 237 20.36 -16.05 23.08
C GLY A 237 19.31 -15.23 23.87
N PRO A 238 19.65 -14.11 24.55
CA PRO A 238 18.64 -13.26 25.20
C PRO A 238 17.63 -12.64 24.23
N VAL A 239 18.06 -12.30 23.01
CA VAL A 239 17.22 -11.69 21.98
C VAL A 239 16.46 -12.73 21.18
N GLU A 240 17.05 -13.89 20.91
CA GLU A 240 16.34 -15.01 20.30
C GLU A 240 15.04 -15.34 21.05
N LYS A 241 15.10 -15.35 22.39
CA LYS A 241 13.92 -15.59 23.25
C LYS A 241 12.83 -14.53 23.09
N LEU A 242 13.17 -13.28 22.79
CA LEU A 242 12.19 -12.21 22.55
C LEU A 242 11.37 -12.45 21.27
N PHE A 243 11.92 -13.18 20.30
CA PHE A 243 11.26 -13.46 19.04
C PHE A 243 10.75 -14.90 18.91
N ALA A 244 11.04 -15.79 19.85
CA ALA A 244 10.58 -17.18 19.84
C ALA A 244 9.04 -17.28 19.76
N GLU A 245 8.32 -16.46 20.53
CA GLU A 245 6.85 -16.41 20.49
C GLU A 245 6.33 -15.97 19.11
N ASN A 246 7.02 -15.02 18.48
CA ASN A 246 6.70 -14.53 17.14
C ASN A 246 6.92 -15.62 16.08
N ASP A 247 8.02 -16.37 16.17
CA ASP A 247 8.31 -17.47 15.25
C ASP A 247 7.29 -18.60 15.36
N GLU A 248 6.93 -18.98 16.58
CA GLU A 248 5.92 -20.00 16.81
C GLU A 248 4.54 -19.55 16.30
N ARG A 249 4.17 -18.29 16.57
CA ARG A 249 2.97 -17.67 16.02
C ARG A 249 2.98 -17.69 14.49
N PHE A 250 4.09 -17.36 13.85
CA PHE A 250 4.18 -17.37 12.38
C PHE A 250 4.09 -18.75 11.79
N LYS A 251 4.67 -19.76 12.44
CA LYS A 251 4.50 -21.15 12.02
C LYS A 251 3.03 -21.52 12.01
N ARG A 252 2.30 -21.24 13.12
CA ARG A 252 0.85 -21.48 13.21
C ARG A 252 0.06 -20.72 12.14
N LEU A 253 0.36 -19.45 11.92
CA LEU A 253 -0.30 -18.64 10.89
C LEU A 253 -0.02 -19.18 9.49
N SER A 254 1.23 -19.57 9.20
CA SER A 254 1.60 -20.18 7.93
C SER A 254 0.83 -21.48 7.68
N ASP A 255 0.73 -22.34 8.69
CA ASP A 255 -0.02 -23.61 8.58
C ASP A 255 -1.52 -23.37 8.33
N ILE A 256 -2.11 -22.35 8.97
CA ILE A 256 -3.51 -21.96 8.77
C ILE A 256 -3.72 -21.45 7.35
N GLU A 257 -2.86 -20.55 6.87
CA GLU A 257 -2.96 -19.98 5.52
C GLU A 257 -2.74 -21.04 4.44
N SER A 258 -1.76 -21.94 4.59
CA SER A 258 -1.55 -23.05 3.65
C SER A 258 -2.76 -23.99 3.57
N LYS A 259 -3.43 -24.28 4.69
CA LYS A 259 -4.67 -25.08 4.68
C LYS A 259 -5.81 -24.37 3.95
N ARG A 260 -5.91 -23.05 4.07
CA ARG A 260 -6.94 -22.25 3.40
C ARG A 260 -6.69 -22.15 1.90
N GLU A 261 -5.44 -21.91 1.52
CA GLU A 261 -5.00 -21.96 0.13
C GLU A 261 -5.35 -23.30 -0.50
N GLN A 262 -4.95 -24.40 0.14
CA GLN A 262 -5.26 -25.74 -0.33
C GLN A 262 -6.76 -25.97 -0.47
N SER A 263 -7.56 -25.59 0.54
CA SER A 263 -9.02 -25.72 0.48
C SER A 263 -9.64 -24.93 -0.68
N PHE A 264 -9.11 -23.73 -0.95
CA PHE A 264 -9.55 -22.91 -2.06
C PHE A 264 -9.15 -23.52 -3.41
N LEU A 265 -7.91 -23.96 -3.58
CA LEU A 265 -7.41 -24.60 -4.80
C LEU A 265 -8.16 -25.90 -5.09
N GLU A 266 -8.43 -26.69 -4.06
CA GLU A 266 -9.24 -27.90 -4.18
C GLU A 266 -10.65 -27.56 -4.68
N TRP A 267 -11.32 -26.55 -4.10
CA TRP A 267 -12.63 -26.10 -4.59
C TRP A 267 -12.57 -25.56 -6.03
N TRP A 268 -11.61 -24.69 -6.31
CA TRP A 268 -11.42 -24.04 -7.61
C TRP A 268 -11.09 -25.04 -8.72
N GLY A 269 -10.37 -26.12 -8.43
CA GLY A 269 -10.04 -27.17 -9.39
C GLY A 269 -8.90 -26.80 -10.35
N GLU A 270 -8.47 -27.82 -11.11
CA GLU A 270 -7.36 -27.71 -12.04
C GLU A 270 -7.72 -26.90 -13.28
N TYR A 271 -6.72 -26.29 -13.91
CA TYR A 271 -6.89 -25.58 -15.18
C TYR A 271 -7.51 -26.49 -16.25
N GLY A 272 -8.58 -26.01 -16.90
CA GLY A 272 -9.32 -26.75 -17.93
C GLY A 272 -10.27 -27.83 -17.41
N SER A 273 -10.34 -28.08 -16.09
CA SER A 273 -11.27 -29.05 -15.53
C SER A 273 -12.73 -28.56 -15.55
N GLU A 274 -13.69 -29.48 -15.64
CA GLU A 274 -15.12 -29.18 -15.48
C GLU A 274 -15.39 -28.56 -14.09
N LYS A 275 -14.67 -29.04 -13.07
CA LYS A 275 -14.73 -28.49 -11.71
C LYS A 275 -14.41 -26.99 -11.69
N ARG A 276 -13.35 -26.57 -12.38
CA ARG A 276 -12.98 -25.16 -12.48
C ARG A 276 -13.99 -24.34 -13.26
N CYS A 277 -14.53 -24.88 -14.35
CA CYS A 277 -15.61 -24.21 -15.09
C CYS A 277 -16.83 -23.97 -14.20
N MET A 278 -17.20 -24.94 -13.36
CA MET A 278 -18.31 -24.80 -12.42
C MET A 278 -18.01 -23.82 -11.28
N ALA A 279 -16.81 -23.88 -10.70
CA ALA A 279 -16.37 -22.95 -9.65
C ALA A 279 -16.31 -21.50 -10.15
N GLU A 280 -15.83 -21.28 -11.38
CA GLU A 280 -15.80 -19.95 -12.02
C GLU A 280 -17.23 -19.41 -12.25
N LYS A 281 -18.15 -20.25 -12.74
CA LYS A 281 -19.57 -19.87 -12.87
C LYS A 281 -20.19 -19.50 -11.53
N GLU A 282 -19.94 -20.27 -10.48
CA GLU A 282 -20.42 -19.97 -9.12
C GLU A 282 -19.84 -18.64 -8.61
N TYR A 283 -18.55 -18.41 -8.85
CA TYR A 283 -17.85 -17.18 -8.48
C TYR A 283 -18.42 -15.95 -9.20
N VAL A 284 -18.56 -16.02 -10.53
CA VAL A 284 -19.15 -14.96 -11.36
C VAL A 284 -20.59 -14.70 -10.95
N HIS A 285 -21.40 -15.74 -10.75
CA HIS A 285 -22.77 -15.62 -10.29
C HIS A 285 -22.85 -14.85 -8.96
N GLN A 286 -21.96 -15.16 -8.02
CA GLN A 286 -21.89 -14.46 -6.75
C GLN A 286 -21.52 -12.98 -6.93
N LEU A 287 -20.57 -12.65 -7.81
CA LEU A 287 -20.20 -11.27 -8.11
C LEU A 287 -21.38 -10.46 -8.68
N GLU A 288 -22.19 -11.06 -9.55
CA GLU A 288 -23.33 -10.39 -10.21
C GLU A 288 -24.53 -10.17 -9.27
N HIS A 289 -24.83 -11.14 -8.41
CA HIS A 289 -26.12 -11.18 -7.71
C HIS A 289 -26.07 -10.75 -6.25
N TYR A 290 -24.89 -10.76 -5.61
CA TYR A 290 -24.80 -10.43 -4.20
C TYR A 290 -24.53 -8.92 -4.04
N PRO A 291 -25.40 -8.18 -3.32
CA PRO A 291 -25.26 -6.72 -3.16
C PRO A 291 -23.90 -6.28 -2.58
N TYR A 292 -23.25 -7.18 -1.84
CA TYR A 292 -21.93 -6.91 -1.27
C TYR A 292 -20.79 -6.88 -2.30
N TYR A 293 -20.99 -7.43 -3.50
CA TYR A 293 -20.00 -7.46 -4.58
C TYR A 293 -20.46 -6.69 -5.81
N ALA A 294 -21.71 -6.20 -5.83
CA ALA A 294 -22.25 -5.44 -6.93
C ALA A 294 -21.34 -4.24 -7.27
N GLN A 295 -21.02 -4.12 -8.55
CA GLN A 295 -20.25 -3.04 -9.16
C GLN A 295 -20.98 -2.58 -10.42
N ASP A 296 -20.66 -1.39 -10.90
CA ASP A 296 -21.20 -0.84 -12.16
C ASP A 296 -20.60 -1.52 -13.41
N LYS A 297 -19.79 -2.57 -13.22
CA LYS A 297 -19.08 -3.31 -14.29
C LYS A 297 -19.54 -4.77 -14.35
N PRO A 298 -19.46 -5.42 -15.52
CA PRO A 298 -19.68 -6.87 -15.65
C PRO A 298 -18.76 -7.68 -14.73
N ALA A 299 -19.26 -8.78 -14.18
CA ALA A 299 -18.47 -9.62 -13.27
C ALA A 299 -17.21 -10.22 -13.88
N LEU A 300 -17.18 -10.43 -15.21
CA LEU A 300 -15.99 -10.89 -15.93
C LEU A 300 -14.84 -9.87 -15.90
N GLU A 301 -15.15 -8.59 -15.72
CA GLU A 301 -14.15 -7.53 -15.58
C GLU A 301 -13.72 -7.31 -14.12
N HIS A 302 -14.33 -8.05 -13.18
CA HIS A 302 -14.09 -7.86 -11.76
C HIS A 302 -12.64 -8.15 -11.40
N LYS A 303 -12.01 -7.21 -10.68
CA LYS A 303 -10.59 -7.26 -10.31
C LYS A 303 -10.20 -8.56 -9.61
N THR A 304 -11.07 -9.09 -8.75
CA THR A 304 -10.76 -10.31 -7.98
C THR A 304 -10.74 -11.56 -8.85
N LEU A 305 -11.56 -11.63 -9.91
CA LEU A 305 -11.51 -12.74 -10.86
C LEU A 305 -10.22 -12.69 -11.67
N LYS A 306 -9.83 -11.49 -12.15
CA LYS A 306 -8.51 -11.27 -12.79
C LYS A 306 -7.35 -11.70 -11.88
N MET A 307 -7.44 -11.39 -10.58
CA MET A 307 -6.43 -11.82 -9.60
C MET A 307 -6.37 -13.34 -9.44
N ILE A 308 -7.51 -14.04 -9.35
CA ILE A 308 -7.54 -15.50 -9.29
C ILE A 308 -6.83 -16.09 -10.52
N HIS A 309 -7.14 -15.59 -11.71
CA HIS A 309 -6.50 -16.06 -12.94
C HIS A 309 -4.99 -15.78 -12.95
N ALA A 310 -4.54 -14.65 -12.40
CA ALA A 310 -3.11 -14.34 -12.31
C ALA A 310 -2.36 -15.18 -11.27
N CYS A 311 -3.04 -15.62 -10.20
CA CYS A 311 -2.41 -16.35 -9.10
C CYS A 311 -2.46 -17.88 -9.25
N ILE A 312 -3.38 -18.42 -10.06
CA ILE A 312 -3.72 -19.87 -10.10
C ILE A 312 -3.66 -20.42 -11.54
N ASN A 313 -2.91 -19.76 -12.42
CA ASN A 313 -2.54 -20.28 -13.74
C ASN A 313 -1.07 -20.72 -13.72
#